data_AF-A0A2V8L8H7-F1
#
_entry.id   AF-A0A2V8L8H7-F1
#
_cell.length_a   1.000
_cell.length_b   1.000
_cell.length_c   1.000
_cell.angle_alpha   90.00
_cell.angle_beta   90.00
_cell.angle_gamma   90.00
#
_symmetry.space_group_name_H-M   'P 1'
#
loop_
_entity.id
_entity.type
_entity.pdbx_description
1 polymer ?
#
loop_
_entity_poly.entity_id
_entity_poly.type
_entity_poly.pdbx_seq_one_letter_code
_entity_poly.pdbx_strand_id
1 'polypeptide(L)'
;MPLGNKANSCRILIVENSADFRAGLGAELDKLGHDVTLESERCEAIARDDLGQFDLLVSDLVDHRSSDEAETVRSFKLGVTNQPGRRAIAAVHDVIERTLSYKLCCIDKAQDVSRVREKIDLELPSDLTLMNAVLEYLLGRVARLGMIEVEQSNLFVALDEAFVNAVKHGNRNNPEKLLRVTSELSQHEAIFTVEDEGDGFNVAEIPDPTDPSNLFKSTGRGVLLIYNIMDEVEYSRGGAKLKMVKRPAPVHAS
;
A
#
# COMPACT_ATOMS: atom_id res chain seq x y z
N MET A 1 -22.96 28.54 6.82
CA MET A 1 -21.69 28.69 6.08
C MET A 1 -20.54 28.58 7.08
N PRO A 2 -19.98 27.39 7.36
CA PRO A 2 -18.73 27.35 8.10
C PRO A 2 -17.61 27.65 7.10
N LEU A 3 -16.79 28.65 7.44
CA LEU A 3 -15.52 28.92 6.80
C LEU A 3 -14.65 27.67 6.98
N GLY A 4 -14.56 26.84 5.93
CA GLY A 4 -13.67 25.69 5.88
C GLY A 4 -12.24 26.17 6.13
N ASN A 5 -11.55 25.48 7.02
CA ASN A 5 -10.23 25.82 7.53
C ASN A 5 -9.18 25.69 6.40
N LYS A 6 -9.06 26.72 5.54
CA LYS A 6 -8.16 26.77 4.36
C LYS A 6 -6.68 26.54 4.67
N ALA A 7 -6.28 26.51 5.95
CA ALA A 7 -4.90 26.33 6.37
C ALA A 7 -4.38 24.87 6.26
N ASN A 8 -5.24 23.89 6.00
CA ASN A 8 -4.91 22.46 5.94
C ASN A 8 -5.38 21.78 4.63
N SER A 9 -5.65 22.56 3.58
CA SER A 9 -6.06 22.03 2.28
C SER A 9 -4.87 21.40 1.56
N CYS A 10 -5.08 20.24 0.93
CA CYS A 10 -4.05 19.53 0.16
C CYS A 10 -4.42 19.64 -1.32
N ARG A 11 -3.43 19.75 -2.19
CA ARG A 11 -3.61 19.65 -3.63
C ARG A 11 -3.48 18.20 -4.07
N ILE A 12 -4.55 17.65 -4.62
CA ILE A 12 -4.64 16.23 -4.93
C ILE A 12 -4.88 16.07 -6.43
N LEU A 13 -4.07 15.26 -7.08
CA LEU A 13 -4.27 14.85 -8.47
C LEU A 13 -4.83 13.43 -8.50
N ILE A 14 -6.00 13.25 -9.11
CA ILE A 14 -6.62 11.93 -9.33
C ILE A 14 -6.58 11.60 -10.81
N VAL A 15 -5.98 10.46 -11.16
CA VAL A 15 -5.91 9.93 -12.52
C VAL A 15 -6.66 8.59 -12.55
N GLU A 16 -7.86 8.58 -13.11
CA GLU A 16 -8.76 7.41 -13.08
C GLU A 16 -9.56 7.33 -14.40
N ASN A 17 -9.52 6.15 -15.03
CA ASN A 17 -10.17 5.90 -16.32
C ASN A 17 -11.70 5.88 -16.19
N SER A 18 -12.23 5.41 -15.06
CA SER A 18 -13.67 5.34 -14.79
C SER A 18 -14.23 6.71 -14.39
N ALA A 19 -15.10 7.28 -15.22
CA ALA A 19 -15.74 8.56 -14.93
C ALA A 19 -16.52 8.56 -13.60
N ASP A 20 -17.20 7.46 -13.27
CA ASP A 20 -17.98 7.33 -12.04
C ASP A 20 -17.09 7.28 -10.80
N PHE A 21 -16.00 6.51 -10.85
CA PHE A 21 -15.07 6.41 -9.71
C PHE A 21 -14.26 7.69 -9.55
N ARG A 22 -13.84 8.32 -10.65
CA ARG A 22 -13.15 9.61 -10.65
C ARG A 22 -14.00 10.71 -10.03
N ALA A 23 -15.26 10.84 -10.44
CA ALA A 23 -16.18 11.83 -9.89
C ALA A 23 -16.54 11.52 -8.43
N GLY A 24 -16.75 10.24 -8.10
CA GLY A 24 -17.10 9.81 -6.75
C GLY A 24 -16.00 10.03 -5.73
N LEU A 25 -14.75 9.64 -6.03
CA LEU A 25 -13.60 9.91 -5.17
C LEU A 25 -13.32 11.40 -5.06
N GLY A 26 -13.39 12.14 -6.18
CA GLY A 26 -13.21 13.59 -6.17
C GLY A 26 -14.19 14.29 -5.24
N ALA A 27 -15.49 13.94 -5.31
CA ALA A 27 -16.50 14.50 -4.44
C ALA A 27 -16.30 14.15 -2.95
N GLU A 28 -15.75 12.97 -2.63
CA GLU A 28 -15.43 12.59 -1.25
C GLU A 28 -14.27 13.42 -0.67
N LEU A 29 -13.23 13.67 -1.47
CA LEU A 29 -12.08 14.47 -1.05
C LEU A 29 -12.38 15.97 -1.01
N ASP A 30 -13.23 16.47 -1.93
CA ASP A 30 -13.72 17.85 -1.89
C ASP A 30 -14.53 18.14 -0.62
N LYS A 31 -15.33 17.18 -0.12
CA LYS A 31 -16.08 17.31 1.14
C LYS A 31 -15.18 17.48 2.35
N LEU A 32 -13.95 16.97 2.31
CA LEU A 32 -12.94 17.16 3.35
C LEU A 32 -12.24 18.52 3.25
N GLY A 33 -12.46 19.27 2.17
CA GLY A 33 -11.94 20.63 1.96
C GLY A 33 -10.59 20.69 1.23
N HIS A 34 -10.22 19.63 0.50
CA HIS A 34 -9.01 19.59 -0.33
C HIS A 34 -9.27 20.15 -1.74
N ASP A 35 -8.20 20.51 -2.44
CA ASP A 35 -8.22 21.01 -3.81
C ASP A 35 -7.96 19.84 -4.76
N VAL A 36 -9.03 19.31 -5.36
CA VAL A 36 -8.95 18.10 -6.18
C VAL A 36 -8.93 18.44 -7.67
N THR A 37 -7.94 17.88 -8.36
CA THR A 37 -7.81 17.93 -9.81
C THR A 37 -8.01 16.53 -10.39
N LEU A 38 -8.85 16.42 -11.42
CA LEU A 38 -9.25 15.16 -12.01
C LEU A 38 -8.71 15.04 -13.44
N GLU A 39 -8.05 13.94 -13.76
CA GLU A 39 -7.55 13.59 -15.10
C GLU A 39 -8.04 12.20 -15.50
N SER A 40 -8.28 12.00 -16.80
CA SER A 40 -8.83 10.74 -17.33
C SER A 40 -7.73 9.80 -17.79
N GLU A 41 -6.66 10.36 -18.32
CA GLU A 41 -5.62 9.61 -19.00
C GLU A 41 -4.26 9.86 -18.36
N ARG A 42 -3.45 8.81 -18.32
CA ARG A 42 -2.06 8.90 -17.84
C ARG A 42 -1.23 9.90 -18.65
N CYS A 43 -1.47 10.00 -19.96
CA CYS A 43 -0.76 10.92 -20.84
C CYS A 43 -1.03 12.38 -20.49
N GLU A 44 -2.27 12.72 -20.11
CA GLU A 44 -2.67 14.06 -19.67
C GLU A 44 -1.97 14.41 -18.35
N ALA A 45 -1.94 13.47 -17.41
CA ALA A 45 -1.26 13.66 -16.14
C ALA A 45 0.26 13.85 -16.29
N ILE A 46 0.93 13.13 -17.19
CA ILE A 46 2.38 13.26 -17.41
C ILE A 46 2.74 14.55 -18.16
N ALA A 47 1.86 15.04 -19.03
CA ALA A 47 2.09 16.25 -19.82
C ALA A 47 1.96 17.55 -18.99
N ARG A 48 1.60 17.45 -17.70
CA ARG A 48 1.48 18.57 -16.78
C ARG A 48 2.85 19.10 -16.34
N ASP A 49 3.05 20.40 -16.51
CA ASP A 49 4.22 21.12 -15.99
C ASP A 49 4.11 21.42 -14.48
N ASP A 50 2.93 21.21 -13.88
CA ASP A 50 2.61 21.59 -12.49
C ASP A 50 2.61 20.41 -11.49
N LEU A 51 3.11 19.23 -11.88
CA LEU A 51 3.10 18.03 -11.03
C LEU A 51 3.72 18.24 -9.63
N GLY A 52 4.74 19.11 -9.53
CA GLY A 52 5.38 19.45 -8.25
C GLY A 52 4.53 20.32 -7.31
N GLN A 53 3.36 20.79 -7.74
CA GLN A 53 2.44 21.58 -6.91
C GLN A 53 1.41 20.73 -6.17
N PHE A 54 1.30 19.45 -6.53
CA PHE A 54 0.42 18.52 -5.83
C PHE A 54 1.13 17.98 -4.59
N ASP A 55 0.36 17.81 -3.52
CA ASP A 55 0.83 17.17 -2.29
C ASP A 55 0.66 15.66 -2.39
N LEU A 56 -0.37 15.21 -3.13
CA LEU A 56 -0.73 13.80 -3.26
C LEU A 56 -1.19 13.46 -4.67
N LEU A 57 -0.73 12.31 -5.16
CA LEU A 57 -1.15 11.71 -6.42
C LEU A 57 -1.91 10.41 -6.11
N VAL A 58 -3.10 10.28 -6.70
CA VAL A 58 -3.86 9.03 -6.76
C VAL A 58 -4.02 8.65 -8.22
N SER A 59 -3.65 7.44 -8.58
CA SER A 59 -3.82 6.90 -9.93
C SER A 59 -4.35 5.49 -9.84
N ASP A 60 -5.48 5.21 -10.47
CA ASP A 60 -6.04 3.86 -10.56
C ASP A 60 -6.37 3.58 -12.04
N LEU A 61 -5.53 2.78 -12.67
CA LEU A 61 -5.55 2.53 -14.10
C LEU A 61 -5.78 1.04 -14.37
N VAL A 62 -6.61 0.77 -15.37
CA VAL A 62 -6.91 -0.58 -15.84
C VAL A 62 -6.52 -0.69 -17.29
N ASP A 63 -5.52 -1.54 -17.58
CA ASP A 63 -5.09 -1.85 -18.93
C ASP A 63 -5.75 -3.15 -19.40
N HIS A 64 -6.69 -3.05 -20.34
CA HIS A 64 -7.23 -4.20 -21.06
C HIS A 64 -6.33 -4.51 -22.26
N ARG A 65 -5.46 -5.52 -22.17
CA ARG A 65 -4.73 -5.97 -23.37
C ARG A 65 -5.73 -6.61 -24.34
N SER A 66 -5.69 -6.18 -25.60
CA SER A 66 -6.65 -6.51 -26.66
C SER A 66 -6.46 -7.90 -27.27
N SER A 67 -6.70 -8.95 -26.47
CA SER A 67 -6.91 -10.31 -26.98
C SER A 67 -7.87 -11.06 -26.06
N ASP A 68 -8.76 -11.89 -26.62
CA ASP A 68 -9.84 -12.63 -25.92
C ASP A 68 -9.38 -13.57 -24.78
N GLU A 69 -8.07 -13.68 -24.53
CA GLU A 69 -7.43 -14.45 -23.46
C GLU A 69 -6.59 -13.60 -22.47
N ALA A 70 -6.62 -12.27 -22.57
CA ALA A 70 -5.71 -11.40 -21.82
C ALA A 70 -6.08 -11.25 -20.34
N GLU A 71 -5.10 -11.51 -19.47
CA GLU A 71 -5.11 -11.14 -18.04
C GLU A 71 -5.35 -9.62 -17.89
N THR A 72 -6.28 -9.23 -17.02
CA THR A 72 -6.52 -7.81 -16.74
C THR A 72 -5.43 -7.31 -15.80
N VAL A 73 -4.64 -6.33 -16.26
CA VAL A 73 -3.59 -5.72 -15.45
C VAL A 73 -4.10 -4.41 -14.87
N ARG A 74 -4.06 -4.33 -13.54
CA ARG A 74 -4.43 -3.12 -12.79
C ARG A 74 -3.21 -2.51 -12.15
N SER A 75 -3.16 -1.18 -12.16
CA SER A 75 -2.12 -0.43 -11.51
C SER A 75 -2.76 0.66 -10.65
N PHE A 76 -2.71 0.47 -9.34
CA PHE A 76 -3.06 1.49 -8.37
C PHE A 76 -1.79 2.11 -7.80
N LYS A 77 -1.69 3.43 -7.85
CA LYS A 77 -0.61 4.21 -7.25
C LYS A 77 -1.19 5.30 -6.37
N LEU A 78 -0.70 5.40 -5.15
CA LEU A 78 -0.98 6.52 -4.27
C LEU A 78 0.33 6.99 -3.66
N GLY A 79 0.67 8.26 -3.82
CA GLY A 79 1.96 8.77 -3.39
C GLY A 79 1.93 10.21 -2.93
N VAL A 80 2.62 10.49 -1.84
CA VAL A 80 2.93 11.87 -1.42
C VAL A 80 4.04 12.41 -2.31
N THR A 81 3.77 13.52 -3.00
CA THR A 81 4.69 14.11 -3.98
C THR A 81 5.49 15.28 -3.43
N ASN A 82 5.01 15.92 -2.36
CA ASN A 82 5.69 17.01 -1.68
C ASN A 82 5.79 16.73 -0.19
N GLN A 83 6.99 16.89 0.39
CA GLN A 83 7.27 16.60 1.80
C GLN A 83 6.48 17.57 2.71
N PRO A 84 5.43 17.12 3.41
CA PRO A 84 4.61 18.00 4.21
C PRO A 84 5.26 18.24 5.57
N GLY A 85 5.26 19.48 6.06
CA GLY A 85 5.53 19.73 7.48
C GLY A 85 4.52 18.98 8.36
N ARG A 86 4.85 18.73 9.65
CA ARG A 86 4.07 17.88 10.57
C ARG A 86 2.55 18.14 10.63
N ARG A 87 2.07 19.38 10.41
CA ARG A 87 0.63 19.70 10.38
C ARG A 87 -0.08 19.28 9.08
N ALA A 88 0.65 19.24 7.97
CA ALA A 88 0.13 18.79 6.69
C ALA A 88 0.08 17.25 6.62
N ILE A 89 0.89 16.53 7.40
CA ILE A 89 0.81 15.06 7.54
C ILE A 89 -0.57 14.61 8.01
N ALA A 90 -1.20 15.33 8.95
CA ALA A 90 -2.54 14.99 9.43
C ALA A 90 -3.61 15.15 8.32
N ALA A 91 -3.51 16.18 7.48
CA ALA A 91 -4.41 16.36 6.35
C ALA A 91 -4.20 15.27 5.28
N VAL A 92 -2.95 14.90 5.03
CA VAL A 92 -2.58 13.80 4.14
C VAL A 92 -3.10 12.45 4.65
N HIS A 93 -3.08 12.24 5.97
CA HIS A 93 -3.59 11.03 6.61
C HIS A 93 -5.08 10.81 6.30
N ASP A 94 -5.93 11.82 6.55
CA ASP A 94 -7.38 11.74 6.28
C ASP A 94 -7.67 11.44 4.79
N VAL A 95 -6.91 12.06 3.89
CA VAL A 95 -7.02 11.85 2.44
C VAL A 95 -6.70 10.40 2.07
N ILE A 96 -5.59 9.86 2.59
CA ILE A 96 -5.14 8.51 2.28
C ILE A 96 -6.13 7.50 2.83
N GLU A 97 -6.53 7.62 4.10
CA GLU A 97 -7.49 6.72 4.73
C GLU A 97 -8.82 6.73 3.97
N ARG A 98 -9.33 7.90 3.59
CA ARG A 98 -10.56 8.03 2.79
C ARG A 98 -10.40 7.41 1.41
N THR A 99 -9.26 7.62 0.75
CA THR A 99 -9.00 7.09 -0.59
C THR A 99 -8.95 5.57 -0.58
N LEU A 100 -8.18 4.97 0.34
CA LEU A 100 -8.08 3.51 0.48
C LEU A 100 -9.43 2.89 0.86
N SER A 101 -10.16 3.52 1.79
CA SER A 101 -11.49 3.07 2.20
C SER A 101 -12.51 3.14 1.06
N TYR A 102 -12.49 4.22 0.26
CA TYR A 102 -13.37 4.38 -0.89
C TYR A 102 -13.04 3.37 -1.99
N LYS A 103 -11.75 3.17 -2.30
CA LYS A 103 -11.30 2.18 -3.27
C LYS A 103 -11.78 0.78 -2.86
N LEU A 104 -11.52 0.39 -1.62
CA LEU A 104 -11.98 -0.89 -1.10
C LEU A 104 -13.51 -0.96 -1.15
N CYS A 105 -14.26 0.01 -0.64
CA CYS A 105 -15.72 -0.12 -0.54
C CYS A 105 -16.47 -0.01 -1.87
N CYS A 106 -15.98 0.75 -2.85
CA CYS A 106 -16.74 1.17 -4.03
C CYS A 106 -16.13 0.62 -5.32
N ILE A 107 -14.84 0.85 -5.54
CA ILE A 107 -14.16 0.51 -6.80
C ILE A 107 -13.98 -1.00 -6.90
N ASP A 108 -13.48 -1.57 -5.82
CA ASP A 108 -13.05 -2.95 -5.75
C ASP A 108 -14.17 -3.96 -5.53
N LYS A 109 -15.40 -3.52 -5.22
CA LYS A 109 -16.56 -4.42 -5.03
C LYS A 109 -17.20 -4.79 -6.37
N ALA A 110 -17.05 -3.94 -7.38
CA ALA A 110 -17.79 -4.03 -8.63
C ALA A 110 -17.07 -4.87 -9.71
N GLN A 111 -15.99 -5.58 -9.38
CA GLN A 111 -15.01 -6.07 -10.36
C GLN A 111 -14.89 -7.59 -10.40
N ASP A 112 -14.76 -8.12 -11.61
CA ASP A 112 -14.45 -9.54 -11.86
C ASP A 112 -13.00 -9.82 -11.44
N VAL A 113 -12.83 -10.70 -10.45
CA VAL A 113 -11.55 -11.06 -9.82
C VAL A 113 -10.93 -12.34 -10.43
N SER A 114 -11.59 -12.94 -11.44
CA SER A 114 -11.24 -14.27 -11.93
C SER A 114 -9.94 -14.32 -12.74
N ARG A 115 -9.40 -13.20 -13.24
CA ARG A 115 -8.13 -13.13 -14.03
C ARG A 115 -7.43 -11.76 -13.89
N VAL A 116 -7.24 -11.30 -12.66
CA VAL A 116 -6.64 -9.99 -12.38
C VAL A 116 -5.24 -10.15 -11.82
N ARG A 117 -4.28 -9.45 -12.45
CA ARG A 117 -3.01 -9.10 -11.82
C ARG A 117 -3.06 -7.64 -11.42
N GLU A 118 -2.98 -7.40 -10.12
CA GLU A 118 -3.05 -6.06 -9.55
C GLU A 118 -1.69 -5.68 -8.99
N LYS A 119 -1.19 -4.51 -9.41
CA LYS A 119 -0.03 -3.87 -8.82
C LYS A 119 -0.49 -2.65 -8.03
N ILE A 120 -0.10 -2.58 -6.77
CA ILE A 120 -0.34 -1.46 -5.88
C ILE A 120 1.02 -0.85 -5.52
N ASP A 121 1.19 0.46 -5.65
CA ASP A 121 2.40 1.21 -5.29
C ASP A 121 2.01 2.38 -4.39
N LEU A 122 2.36 2.29 -3.10
CA LEU A 122 2.03 3.27 -2.08
C LEU A 122 3.32 3.94 -1.58
N GLU A 123 3.39 5.25 -1.65
CA GLU A 123 4.50 6.05 -1.13
C GLU A 123 3.97 7.03 -0.09
N LEU A 124 4.18 6.72 1.19
CA LEU A 124 3.39 7.24 2.30
C LEU A 124 4.27 7.81 3.41
N PRO A 125 3.78 8.76 4.23
CA PRO A 125 4.48 9.18 5.44
C PRO A 125 4.76 8.00 6.36
N SER A 126 5.94 7.99 6.97
CA SER A 126 6.38 6.95 7.91
C SER A 126 5.68 7.05 9.26
N ASP A 127 4.39 6.69 9.30
CA ASP A 127 3.53 6.77 10.47
C ASP A 127 2.71 5.49 10.69
N LEU A 128 2.77 4.92 11.91
CA LEU A 128 2.09 3.65 12.23
C LEU A 128 0.56 3.74 12.16
N THR A 129 -0.03 4.89 12.46
CA THR A 129 -1.50 5.03 12.40
C THR A 129 -1.99 4.97 10.97
N LEU A 130 -1.22 5.51 10.02
CA LEU A 130 -1.48 5.37 8.59
C LEU A 130 -1.26 3.94 8.11
N MET A 131 -0.24 3.25 8.61
CA MET A 131 0.04 1.87 8.23
C MET A 131 -1.10 0.91 8.60
N ASN A 132 -1.90 1.21 9.63
CA ASN A 132 -3.10 0.44 9.94
C ASN A 132 -4.12 0.49 8.78
N ALA A 133 -4.37 1.68 8.20
CA ALA A 133 -5.27 1.82 7.06
C ALA A 133 -4.74 1.10 5.81
N VAL A 134 -3.42 1.13 5.60
CA VAL A 134 -2.76 0.38 4.52
C VAL A 134 -2.89 -1.13 4.74
N LEU A 135 -2.67 -1.59 5.97
CA LEU A 135 -2.80 -3.00 6.35
C LEU A 135 -4.22 -3.50 6.07
N GLU A 136 -5.24 -2.79 6.57
CA GLU A 136 -6.64 -3.12 6.35
C GLU A 136 -6.99 -3.16 4.86
N TYR A 137 -6.51 -2.17 4.09
CA TYR A 137 -6.70 -2.13 2.65
C TYR A 137 -6.08 -3.34 1.96
N LEU A 138 -4.80 -3.63 2.20
CA LEU A 138 -4.09 -4.76 1.56
C LEU A 138 -4.73 -6.11 1.92
N LEU A 139 -5.07 -6.33 3.18
CA LEU A 139 -5.74 -7.55 3.62
C LEU A 139 -7.14 -7.67 3.01
N GLY A 140 -7.91 -6.57 2.97
CA GLY A 140 -9.20 -6.51 2.30
C GLY A 140 -9.12 -6.84 0.82
N ARG A 141 -8.06 -6.41 0.12
CA ARG A 141 -7.80 -6.77 -1.28
C ARG A 141 -7.49 -8.25 -1.44
N VAL A 142 -6.58 -8.79 -0.63
CA VAL A 142 -6.22 -10.22 -0.66
C VAL A 142 -7.44 -11.10 -0.42
N ALA A 143 -8.25 -10.77 0.59
CA ALA A 143 -9.47 -11.51 0.93
C ALA A 143 -10.48 -11.50 -0.22
N ARG A 144 -10.63 -10.38 -0.93
CA ARG A 144 -11.55 -10.26 -2.08
C ARG A 144 -11.13 -11.03 -3.30
N LEU A 145 -9.83 -11.11 -3.54
CA LEU A 145 -9.31 -11.97 -4.60
C LEU A 145 -9.50 -13.46 -4.25
N GLY A 146 -9.78 -13.79 -2.97
CA GLY A 146 -10.10 -15.15 -2.52
C GLY A 146 -8.91 -16.11 -2.57
N MET A 147 -7.70 -15.59 -2.71
CA MET A 147 -6.48 -16.36 -3.02
C MET A 147 -5.88 -16.95 -1.75
N ILE A 148 -5.98 -16.22 -0.64
CA ILE A 148 -5.40 -16.56 0.65
C ILE A 148 -6.45 -16.28 1.72
N GLU A 149 -6.72 -17.26 2.57
CA GLU A 149 -7.50 -17.04 3.79
C GLU A 149 -6.65 -16.26 4.78
N VAL A 150 -6.92 -14.96 4.90
CA VAL A 150 -6.12 -14.00 5.68
C VAL A 150 -6.02 -14.42 7.14
N GLU A 151 -7.12 -14.86 7.73
CA GLU A 151 -7.21 -15.27 9.12
C GLU A 151 -6.44 -16.57 9.38
N GLN A 152 -6.49 -17.52 8.45
CA GLN A 152 -5.78 -18.80 8.58
C GLN A 152 -4.28 -18.67 8.31
N SER A 153 -3.90 -17.73 7.44
CA SER A 153 -2.50 -17.52 7.05
C SER A 153 -1.72 -16.65 8.04
N ASN A 154 -2.36 -16.01 9.02
CA ASN A 154 -1.75 -15.00 9.89
C ASN A 154 -1.08 -13.85 9.14
N LEU A 155 -1.51 -13.56 7.90
CA LEU A 155 -0.89 -12.55 7.03
C LEU A 155 -0.87 -11.15 7.67
N PHE A 156 -1.89 -10.84 8.48
CA PHE A 156 -1.95 -9.63 9.30
C PHE A 156 -0.67 -9.44 10.13
N VAL A 157 -0.22 -10.49 10.83
CA VAL A 157 0.94 -10.40 11.73
C VAL A 157 2.22 -10.14 10.96
N ALA A 158 2.43 -10.81 9.82
CA ALA A 158 3.63 -10.60 9.02
C ALA A 158 3.71 -9.18 8.44
N LEU A 159 2.59 -8.64 7.93
CA LEU A 159 2.54 -7.29 7.40
C LEU A 159 2.66 -6.23 8.52
N ASP A 160 2.00 -6.43 9.65
CA ASP A 160 2.11 -5.53 10.81
C ASP A 160 3.55 -5.47 11.32
N GLU A 161 4.22 -6.61 11.51
CA GLU A 161 5.62 -6.66 11.91
C GLU A 161 6.54 -6.01 10.86
N ALA A 162 6.26 -6.18 9.56
CA ALA A 162 7.01 -5.52 8.50
C ALA A 162 6.89 -3.99 8.60
N PHE A 163 5.67 -3.46 8.81
CA PHE A 163 5.43 -2.03 8.98
C PHE A 163 6.06 -1.48 10.27
N VAL A 164 5.94 -2.20 11.39
CA VAL A 164 6.58 -1.82 12.65
C VAL A 164 8.10 -1.78 12.48
N ASN A 165 8.70 -2.77 11.86
CA ASN A 165 10.14 -2.79 11.57
C ASN A 165 10.56 -1.58 10.74
N ALA A 166 9.85 -1.32 9.64
CA ALA A 166 10.19 -0.25 8.72
C ALA A 166 10.02 1.15 9.35
N VAL A 167 8.89 1.40 10.05
CA VAL A 167 8.61 2.72 10.67
C VAL A 167 9.45 2.95 11.93
N LYS A 168 9.44 2.00 12.87
CA LYS A 168 10.06 2.18 14.19
C LYS A 168 11.56 1.93 14.18
N HIS A 169 12.02 0.94 13.43
CA HIS A 169 13.43 0.53 13.45
C HIS A 169 14.22 1.12 12.27
N GLY A 170 13.68 1.04 11.06
CA GLY A 170 14.29 1.61 9.85
C GLY A 170 14.27 3.15 9.87
N ASN A 171 13.07 3.73 9.80
CA ASN A 171 12.87 5.18 9.78
C ASN A 171 12.97 5.84 11.17
N ARG A 172 13.08 5.06 12.25
CA ARG A 172 13.24 5.56 13.63
C ARG A 172 12.11 6.51 14.07
N ASN A 173 10.88 6.28 13.59
CA ASN A 173 9.72 7.16 13.75
C ASN A 173 9.97 8.61 13.29
N ASN A 174 10.81 8.80 12.28
CA ASN A 174 11.04 10.12 11.70
C ASN A 174 9.85 10.50 10.79
N PRO A 175 9.08 11.56 11.10
CA PRO A 175 7.92 11.97 10.31
C PRO A 175 8.29 12.61 8.96
N GLU A 176 9.56 12.96 8.74
CA GLU A 176 10.06 13.48 7.46
C GLU A 176 10.45 12.36 6.48
N LYS A 177 10.43 11.11 6.96
CA LYS A 177 10.73 9.96 6.11
C LYS A 177 9.46 9.35 5.54
N LEU A 178 9.60 8.76 4.37
CA LEU A 178 8.56 8.02 3.69
C LEU A 178 8.76 6.51 3.87
N LEU A 179 7.68 5.79 3.68
CA LEU A 179 7.66 4.35 3.52
C LEU A 179 7.08 4.03 2.14
N ARG A 180 7.78 3.18 1.39
CA ARG A 180 7.27 2.66 0.13
C ARG A 180 6.75 1.24 0.34
N VAL A 181 5.47 1.04 0.05
CA VAL A 181 4.80 -0.25 0.14
C VAL A 181 4.29 -0.61 -1.24
N THR A 182 4.79 -1.69 -1.81
CA THR A 182 4.26 -2.21 -3.07
C THR A 182 3.65 -3.59 -2.85
N SER A 183 2.58 -3.90 -3.58
CA SER A 183 2.08 -5.25 -3.67
C SER A 183 1.80 -5.66 -5.10
N GLU A 184 2.05 -6.93 -5.40
CA GLU A 184 1.67 -7.58 -6.64
C GLU A 184 0.77 -8.75 -6.25
N LEU A 185 -0.51 -8.65 -6.61
CA LEU A 185 -1.54 -9.59 -6.24
C LEU A 185 -2.03 -10.33 -7.49
N SER A 186 -2.01 -11.66 -7.45
CA SER A 186 -2.51 -12.53 -8.50
C SER A 186 -3.01 -13.83 -7.89
N GLN A 187 -3.84 -14.60 -8.61
CA GLN A 187 -4.41 -15.86 -8.11
C GLN A 187 -3.38 -16.90 -7.64
N HIS A 188 -2.11 -16.72 -8.00
CA HIS A 188 -1.03 -17.64 -7.66
C HIS A 188 -0.22 -17.19 -6.45
N GLU A 189 -0.11 -15.89 -6.22
CA GLU A 189 0.69 -15.34 -5.12
C GLU A 189 0.32 -13.89 -4.81
N ALA A 190 0.52 -13.53 -3.55
CA ALA A 190 0.55 -12.17 -3.05
C ALA A 190 1.99 -11.83 -2.66
N ILE A 191 2.59 -10.89 -3.39
CA ILE A 191 3.92 -10.36 -3.11
C ILE A 191 3.74 -9.01 -2.44
N PHE A 192 4.43 -8.79 -1.32
CA PHE A 192 4.50 -7.52 -0.63
C PHE A 192 5.95 -7.07 -0.55
N THR A 193 6.20 -5.80 -0.79
CA THR A 193 7.52 -5.21 -0.58
C THR A 193 7.38 -3.94 0.25
N VAL A 194 8.06 -3.90 1.39
CA VAL A 194 8.11 -2.77 2.31
C VAL A 194 9.53 -2.22 2.29
N GLU A 195 9.68 -0.94 1.99
CA GLU A 195 10.97 -0.27 1.85
C GLU A 195 10.97 1.03 2.65
N ASP A 196 11.92 1.14 3.60
CA ASP A 196 12.18 2.32 4.40
C ASP A 196 13.42 3.10 3.92
N GLU A 197 13.59 4.30 4.46
CA GLU A 197 14.71 5.19 4.17
C GLU A 197 15.80 5.13 5.27
N GLY A 198 15.80 4.08 6.08
CA GLY A 198 16.81 3.82 7.10
C GLY A 198 18.12 3.29 6.52
N ASP A 199 19.11 3.15 7.41
CA ASP A 199 20.43 2.60 7.09
C ASP A 199 20.40 1.06 6.89
N GLY A 200 19.23 0.45 7.13
CA GLY A 200 19.06 -1.00 7.17
C GLY A 200 19.70 -1.64 8.41
N PHE A 201 19.85 -2.96 8.35
CA PHE A 201 20.46 -3.77 9.40
C PHE A 201 21.08 -5.04 8.82
N ASN A 202 22.04 -5.61 9.53
CA ASN A 202 22.72 -6.81 9.05
C ASN A 202 21.80 -8.04 9.18
N VAL A 203 21.28 -8.49 8.04
CA VAL A 203 20.39 -9.65 7.97
C VAL A 203 21.09 -10.94 8.42
N ALA A 204 22.41 -11.04 8.23
CA ALA A 204 23.20 -12.20 8.65
C ALA A 204 23.38 -12.30 10.18
N GLU A 205 23.09 -11.23 10.92
CA GLU A 205 23.08 -11.24 12.39
C GLU A 205 21.72 -11.67 12.96
N ILE A 206 20.70 -11.82 12.11
CA ILE A 206 19.40 -12.35 12.53
C ILE A 206 19.60 -13.83 12.88
N PRO A 207 19.26 -14.24 14.12
CA PRO A 207 19.33 -15.63 14.51
C PRO A 207 18.47 -16.51 13.58
N ASP A 208 18.94 -17.73 13.30
CA ASP A 208 18.23 -18.66 12.41
C ASP A 208 16.75 -18.78 12.80
N PRO A 209 15.82 -18.41 11.89
CA PRO A 209 14.40 -18.44 12.20
C PRO A 209 13.83 -19.85 12.35
N THR A 210 14.55 -20.87 11.87
CA THR A 210 14.16 -22.28 12.00
C THR A 210 14.61 -22.91 13.32
N ASP A 211 15.43 -22.22 14.12
CA ASP A 211 15.90 -22.69 15.42
C ASP A 211 14.89 -22.35 16.54
N PRO A 212 14.29 -23.36 17.20
CA PRO A 212 13.31 -23.15 18.28
C PRO A 212 13.85 -22.37 19.48
N SER A 213 15.17 -22.33 19.67
CA SER A 213 15.81 -21.58 20.76
C SER A 213 15.72 -20.06 20.55
N ASN A 214 15.55 -19.60 19.31
CA ASN A 214 15.40 -18.18 18.98
C ASN A 214 13.97 -17.65 19.20
N LEU A 215 12.98 -18.55 19.30
CA LEU A 215 11.57 -18.22 19.55
C LEU A 215 11.35 -17.51 20.91
N PHE A 216 12.21 -17.79 21.90
CA PHE A 216 12.08 -17.28 23.27
C PHE A 216 12.82 -15.96 23.53
N LYS A 217 13.64 -15.47 22.59
CA LYS A 217 14.35 -14.18 22.73
C LYS A 217 13.37 -13.01 22.61
N SER A 218 13.59 -11.95 23.41
CA SER A 218 12.68 -10.79 23.51
C SER A 218 12.87 -9.77 22.39
N THR A 219 14.01 -9.77 21.72
CA THR A 219 14.34 -8.91 20.58
C THR A 219 14.45 -9.75 19.30
N GLY A 220 13.93 -9.24 18.17
CA GLY A 220 14.00 -9.93 16.87
C GLY A 220 12.82 -10.88 16.55
N ARG A 221 11.77 -10.91 17.37
CA ARG A 221 10.58 -11.74 17.12
C ARG A 221 9.85 -11.36 15.83
N GLY A 222 9.78 -10.07 15.50
CA GLY A 222 9.06 -9.62 14.29
C GLY A 222 9.58 -10.28 13.02
N VAL A 223 10.91 -10.33 12.86
CA VAL A 223 11.53 -11.01 11.72
C VAL A 223 11.23 -12.50 11.73
N LEU A 224 11.34 -13.16 12.88
CA LEU A 224 11.02 -14.58 13.04
C LEU A 224 9.55 -14.89 12.66
N LEU A 225 8.62 -14.03 13.07
CA LEU A 225 7.19 -14.15 12.73
C LEU A 225 7.00 -14.04 11.22
N ILE A 226 7.65 -13.08 10.57
CA ILE A 226 7.61 -12.92 9.12
C ILE A 226 8.09 -14.19 8.40
N TYR A 227 9.23 -14.76 8.80
CA TYR A 227 9.76 -16.01 8.23
C TYR A 227 8.85 -17.22 8.45
N ASN A 228 8.14 -17.28 9.58
CA ASN A 228 7.24 -18.39 9.88
C ASN A 228 5.90 -18.30 9.14
N ILE A 229 5.48 -17.09 8.77
CA ILE A 229 4.17 -16.82 8.17
C ILE A 229 4.26 -16.82 6.64
N MET A 230 5.30 -16.20 6.09
CA MET A 230 5.48 -16.02 4.65
C MET A 230 6.21 -17.22 4.03
N ASP A 231 5.91 -17.52 2.77
CA ASP A 231 6.52 -18.68 2.10
C ASP A 231 7.92 -18.34 1.56
N GLU A 232 8.14 -17.08 1.17
CA GLU A 232 9.47 -16.54 0.85
C GLU A 232 9.66 -15.17 1.49
N VAL A 233 10.89 -14.92 1.94
CA VAL A 233 11.30 -13.67 2.57
C VAL A 233 12.69 -13.30 2.05
N GLU A 234 12.83 -12.09 1.51
CA GLU A 234 14.09 -11.57 0.98
C GLU A 234 14.31 -10.15 1.50
N TYR A 235 15.42 -9.96 2.21
CA TYR A 235 15.90 -8.62 2.56
C TYR A 235 16.96 -8.16 1.55
N SER A 236 16.85 -6.91 1.13
CA SER A 236 17.77 -6.26 0.20
C SER A 236 18.05 -4.82 0.65
N ARG A 237 18.86 -4.07 -0.13
CA ARG A 237 19.33 -2.70 0.23
C ARG A 237 19.88 -2.60 1.66
N GLY A 238 20.70 -3.57 2.06
CA GLY A 238 21.28 -3.59 3.40
C GLY A 238 20.26 -3.80 4.54
N GLY A 239 19.07 -4.35 4.25
CA GLY A 239 18.03 -4.64 5.24
C GLY A 239 16.90 -3.60 5.27
N ALA A 240 17.03 -2.48 4.56
CA ALA A 240 15.99 -1.44 4.47
C ALA A 240 14.83 -1.80 3.52
N LYS A 241 14.95 -2.90 2.78
CA LYS A 241 13.92 -3.38 1.86
C LYS A 241 13.60 -4.83 2.13
N LEU A 242 12.35 -5.10 2.46
CA LEU A 242 11.82 -6.43 2.74
C LEU A 242 10.80 -6.81 1.66
N LYS A 243 11.07 -7.89 0.92
CA LYS A 243 10.12 -8.55 0.03
C LYS A 243 9.62 -9.83 0.69
N MET A 244 8.31 -10.05 0.65
CA MET A 244 7.65 -11.22 1.21
C MET A 244 6.68 -11.80 0.18
N VAL A 245 6.62 -13.12 0.08
CA VAL A 245 5.70 -13.82 -0.83
C VAL A 245 4.82 -14.77 -0.03
N LYS A 246 3.52 -14.73 -0.32
CA LYS A 246 2.55 -15.70 0.19
C LYS A 246 1.77 -16.31 -0.97
N ARG A 247 1.56 -17.62 -0.92
CA ARG A 247 0.86 -18.41 -1.93
C ARG A 247 -0.41 -19.03 -1.36
N PRO A 248 -1.44 -19.27 -2.19
CA PRO A 248 -2.59 -20.07 -1.80
C PRO A 248 -2.16 -21.43 -1.26
N ALA A 249 -2.88 -21.95 -0.27
CA ALA A 249 -2.69 -23.32 0.16
C ALA A 249 -2.96 -24.26 -1.03
N PRO A 250 -2.14 -25.31 -1.24
CA PRO A 250 -2.38 -26.27 -2.30
C PRO A 250 -3.75 -26.90 -2.08
N VAL A 251 -4.60 -26.86 -3.12
CA VAL A 251 -5.88 -27.57 -3.10
C VAL A 251 -5.57 -29.05 -2.94
N HIS A 252 -5.86 -29.64 -1.78
CA HIS A 252 -5.77 -31.08 -1.61
C HIS A 252 -6.80 -31.71 -2.56
N ALA A 253 -6.31 -32.28 -3.67
CA ALA A 253 -7.12 -33.12 -4.54
C ALA A 253 -7.67 -34.27 -3.68
N SER A 254 -8.99 -34.27 -3.51
CA SER A 254 -9.74 -35.31 -2.79
C SER A 254 -9.81 -36.59 -3.61
#